data_AF-A0A316QWW2-F1
#
_entry.id   AF-A0A316QWW2-F1
#
_cell.length_a   1.000
_cell.length_b   1.000
_cell.length_c   1.000
_cell.angle_alpha   90.00
_cell.angle_beta   90.00
_cell.angle_gamma   90.00
#
_symmetry.space_group_name_H-M   'P 1'
#
loop_
_entity.id
_entity.type
_entity.pdbx_description
1 polymer ?
#
loop_
_entity_poly.entity_id
_entity_poly.type
_entity_poly.pdbx_seq_one_letter_code
_entity_poly.pdbx_strand_id
1 'polypeptide(L)'
;MKKTAVIMLALMLALAMCTMSLAAVTTPFDDENLNVNVAVKMDEGDVSSLFVGTANDSDPLGLKSPWIDTYEGVVYLNSTSRGAAWLGFVTDKLTGVTEADGFGFYAQNNTGKELLLSMVLSTDAACNLNNGSYAIGSNKEYALVDKDGNKTIKTAPEKTHPYDSTLVVHSDITIPAGFEGHVFIPLTSLQLVWGGPDDALPEDAVITGFGWMPSDDGTAYNDGDLGIDNIFYYGADVTAADAELILGDDASTGEKPTDPSGNTGDVQLWVEITAAAAAIVAVTAVAVSRKKKSQE
;
A
#
# COMPACT_ATOMS: atom_id res chain seq x y z
N MET A 1 25.37 -36.48 -35.32
CA MET A 1 25.45 -36.30 -33.85
C MET A 1 25.80 -34.87 -33.43
N LYS A 2 26.79 -34.20 -34.03
CA LYS A 2 27.15 -32.82 -33.64
C LYS A 2 26.06 -31.77 -33.87
N LYS A 3 25.27 -31.86 -34.95
CA LYS A 3 24.21 -30.87 -35.25
C LYS A 3 22.97 -30.96 -34.35
N THR A 4 22.59 -32.18 -33.95
CA THR A 4 21.43 -32.42 -33.08
C THR A 4 21.68 -32.00 -31.63
N ALA A 5 22.92 -32.16 -31.15
CA ALA A 5 23.31 -31.70 -29.81
C ALA A 5 23.32 -30.17 -29.70
N VAL A 6 23.74 -29.46 -30.74
CA VAL A 6 23.76 -27.99 -30.76
C VAL A 6 22.35 -27.40 -30.77
N ILE A 7 21.40 -28.03 -31.47
CA ILE A 7 20.00 -27.58 -31.49
C ILE A 7 19.32 -27.81 -30.14
N MET A 8 19.58 -28.94 -29.47
CA MET A 8 19.06 -29.20 -28.12
C MET A 8 19.64 -28.22 -27.07
N LEU A 9 20.93 -27.90 -27.17
CA LEU A 9 21.57 -26.93 -26.27
C LEU A 9 21.03 -25.51 -26.48
N ALA A 10 20.78 -25.12 -27.74
CA ALA A 10 20.16 -23.84 -28.06
C ALA A 10 18.69 -23.76 -27.61
N LEU A 11 17.93 -24.86 -27.70
CA LEU A 11 16.56 -24.93 -27.16
C LEU A 11 16.53 -24.92 -25.63
N MET A 12 17.46 -25.59 -24.95
CA MET A 12 17.56 -25.53 -23.48
C MET A 12 18.02 -24.16 -22.99
N LEU A 13 18.92 -23.50 -23.72
CA LEU A 13 19.30 -22.12 -23.41
C LEU A 13 18.15 -21.15 -23.69
N ALA A 14 17.37 -21.35 -24.76
CA ALA A 14 16.16 -20.57 -25.01
C ALA A 14 15.05 -20.83 -23.98
N LEU A 15 14.85 -22.08 -23.53
CA LEU A 15 13.92 -22.41 -22.45
C LEU A 15 14.41 -21.87 -21.10
N ALA A 16 15.71 -21.92 -20.82
CA ALA A 16 16.30 -21.35 -19.60
C ALA A 16 16.30 -19.82 -19.61
N MET A 17 16.38 -19.19 -20.80
CA MET A 17 16.17 -17.75 -20.97
C MET A 17 14.68 -17.36 -20.92
N CYS A 18 13.76 -18.28 -21.23
CA CYS A 18 12.32 -18.12 -20.97
C CYS A 18 11.93 -18.35 -19.50
N THR A 19 12.85 -18.85 -18.66
CA THR A 19 12.68 -18.95 -17.19
C THR A 19 13.53 -17.93 -16.45
N MET A 20 13.99 -16.85 -17.09
CA MET A 20 14.23 -15.63 -16.35
C MET A 20 12.86 -15.21 -15.83
N SER A 21 12.53 -15.66 -14.62
CA SER A 21 11.52 -15.03 -13.79
C SER A 21 11.78 -13.53 -13.94
N LEU A 22 10.85 -12.82 -14.60
CA LEU A 22 10.59 -11.44 -14.21
C LEU A 22 10.58 -11.48 -12.69
N ALA A 23 11.39 -10.65 -12.05
CA ALA A 23 11.54 -10.66 -10.61
C ALA A 23 10.12 -10.65 -10.01
N ALA A 24 9.71 -11.76 -9.41
CA ALA A 24 8.45 -11.82 -8.72
C ALA A 24 8.46 -10.67 -7.71
N VAL A 25 7.38 -9.89 -7.65
CA VAL A 25 7.25 -8.85 -6.62
C VAL A 25 7.48 -9.52 -5.26
N THR A 26 8.66 -9.26 -4.71
CA THR A 26 9.13 -9.84 -3.46
C THR A 26 8.66 -8.91 -2.38
N THR A 27 7.83 -9.42 -1.48
CA THR A 27 7.29 -8.65 -0.36
C THR A 27 7.92 -9.13 0.94
N PRO A 28 7.79 -8.37 2.03
CA PRO A 28 8.21 -8.83 3.36
C PRO A 28 7.50 -10.10 3.86
N PHE A 29 6.42 -10.54 3.19
CA PHE A 29 5.79 -11.83 3.44
C PHE A 29 6.55 -13.02 2.81
N ASP A 30 7.41 -12.74 1.83
CA ASP A 30 8.25 -13.74 1.15
C ASP A 30 9.67 -13.78 1.69
N ASP A 31 10.19 -12.63 2.14
CA ASP A 31 11.58 -12.44 2.54
C ASP A 31 11.67 -11.64 3.85
N GLU A 32 12.08 -12.32 4.92
CA GLU A 32 12.26 -11.75 6.25
C GLU A 32 13.39 -10.70 6.34
N ASN A 33 14.22 -10.58 5.31
CA ASN A 33 15.26 -9.55 5.25
C ASN A 33 14.71 -8.18 4.80
N LEU A 34 13.46 -8.11 4.33
CA LEU A 34 12.84 -6.86 3.93
C LEU A 34 12.13 -6.22 5.13
N ASN A 35 12.61 -5.03 5.51
CA ASN A 35 12.00 -4.24 6.57
C ASN A 35 10.83 -3.41 6.02
N VAL A 36 9.90 -3.02 6.89
CA VAL A 36 8.76 -2.16 6.59
C VAL A 36 8.80 -0.91 7.45
N ASN A 37 8.59 0.24 6.82
CA ASN A 37 8.37 1.51 7.49
C ASN A 37 6.99 2.06 7.10
N VAL A 38 6.04 2.05 8.05
CA VAL A 38 4.75 2.72 7.88
C VAL A 38 4.96 4.20 8.15
N ALA A 39 5.01 4.97 7.07
CA ALA A 39 5.43 6.36 7.09
C ALA A 39 4.28 7.32 7.32
N VAL A 40 3.10 7.01 6.77
CA VAL A 40 1.89 7.84 6.91
C VAL A 40 0.76 6.96 7.39
N LYS A 41 0.18 7.34 8.53
CA LYS A 41 -1.08 6.78 9.02
C LYS A 41 -2.14 7.85 8.90
N MET A 42 -3.32 7.50 8.41
CA MET A 42 -4.33 8.46 8.02
C MET A 42 -5.16 8.99 9.21
N ASP A 43 -4.84 8.57 10.43
CA ASP A 43 -5.27 9.18 11.71
C ASP A 43 -4.20 10.06 12.38
N GLU A 44 -2.94 9.86 12.08
CA GLU A 44 -1.84 10.68 12.57
C GLU A 44 -1.74 11.91 11.66
N GLY A 45 -1.63 13.12 12.22
CA GLY A 45 -1.72 14.40 11.50
C GLY A 45 -0.58 14.70 10.51
N ASP A 46 -0.13 13.68 9.77
CA ASP A 46 1.04 13.61 8.91
C ASP A 46 0.77 14.16 7.50
N VAL A 47 -0.50 14.39 7.15
CA VAL A 47 -0.88 15.08 5.92
C VAL A 47 -1.15 16.56 6.23
N SER A 48 -0.34 17.42 5.63
CA SER A 48 -0.37 18.87 5.82
C SER A 48 -1.42 19.58 4.97
N SER A 49 -1.70 19.08 3.77
CA SER A 49 -2.71 19.60 2.85
C SER A 49 -3.12 18.57 1.82
N LEU A 50 -4.24 18.83 1.13
CA LEU A 50 -4.78 17.99 0.07
C LEU A 50 -4.82 18.77 -1.25
N PHE A 51 -4.09 18.35 -2.27
CA PHE A 51 -4.29 18.82 -3.64
C PHE A 51 -5.59 18.25 -4.21
N VAL A 52 -6.40 19.13 -4.82
CA VAL A 52 -7.69 18.80 -5.41
C VAL A 52 -7.63 19.05 -6.91
N GLY A 53 -7.67 17.98 -7.71
CA GLY A 53 -7.45 18.05 -9.17
C GLY A 53 -8.42 18.96 -9.92
N THR A 54 -9.72 18.93 -9.60
CA THR A 54 -10.72 19.79 -10.25
C THR A 54 -10.56 21.27 -9.94
N ALA A 55 -10.16 21.61 -8.72
CA ALA A 55 -9.84 22.98 -8.35
C ALA A 55 -8.44 23.39 -8.86
N ASN A 56 -7.57 22.40 -9.11
CA ASN A 56 -6.15 22.56 -9.34
C ASN A 56 -5.51 23.46 -8.28
N ASP A 57 -5.86 23.21 -7.02
CA ASP A 57 -5.45 24.00 -5.86
C ASP A 57 -5.31 23.09 -4.63
N SER A 58 -4.62 23.58 -3.60
CA SER A 58 -4.43 22.87 -2.32
C SER A 58 -5.47 23.31 -1.30
N ASP A 59 -6.16 22.34 -0.73
CA ASP A 59 -6.98 22.49 0.46
C ASP A 59 -6.10 22.35 1.71
N PRO A 60 -5.92 23.44 2.50
CA PRO A 60 -5.08 23.41 3.70
C PRO A 60 -5.71 22.62 4.86
N LEU A 61 -6.93 22.10 4.71
CA LEU A 61 -7.58 21.28 5.73
C LEU A 61 -6.99 19.86 5.82
N GLY A 62 -6.21 19.42 4.82
CA GLY A 62 -5.57 18.09 4.82
C GLY A 62 -6.61 16.98 5.04
N LEU A 63 -6.41 16.16 6.08
CA LEU A 63 -7.33 15.06 6.42
C LEU A 63 -8.74 15.49 6.86
N LYS A 64 -8.95 16.79 7.12
CA LYS A 64 -10.27 17.37 7.45
C LYS A 64 -10.97 17.97 6.24
N SER A 65 -10.41 17.77 5.06
CA SER A 65 -10.96 18.28 3.81
C SER A 65 -12.34 17.65 3.52
N PRO A 66 -13.32 18.42 3.00
CA PRO A 66 -14.62 17.88 2.60
C PRO A 66 -14.56 16.95 1.38
N TRP A 67 -13.39 16.78 0.75
CA TRP A 67 -13.20 15.92 -0.42
C TRP A 67 -12.99 14.44 -0.06
N ILE A 68 -12.79 14.13 1.21
CA ILE A 68 -12.56 12.78 1.72
C ILE A 68 -13.35 12.58 3.01
N ASP A 69 -13.60 11.32 3.36
CA ASP A 69 -14.12 10.96 4.67
C ASP A 69 -13.02 10.28 5.48
N THR A 70 -12.95 10.58 6.77
CA THR A 70 -12.07 9.88 7.72
C THR A 70 -12.93 9.14 8.73
N TYR A 71 -12.66 7.84 8.93
CA TYR A 71 -13.37 7.03 9.91
C TYR A 71 -12.46 5.94 10.46
N GLU A 72 -12.37 5.84 11.80
CA GLU A 72 -11.53 4.88 12.51
C GLU A 72 -10.08 4.83 12.01
N GLY A 73 -9.56 5.99 11.62
CA GLY A 73 -8.19 6.18 11.15
C GLY A 73 -7.91 5.84 9.69
N VAL A 74 -8.93 5.39 8.96
CA VAL A 74 -8.85 5.17 7.51
C VAL A 74 -9.44 6.37 6.77
N VAL A 75 -8.81 6.76 5.65
CA VAL A 75 -9.41 7.68 4.68
C VAL A 75 -10.22 6.88 3.67
N TYR A 76 -11.50 7.22 3.55
CA TYR A 76 -12.41 6.63 2.58
C TYR A 76 -12.58 7.56 1.39
N LEU A 77 -12.14 7.08 0.23
CA LEU A 77 -12.35 7.72 -1.06
C LEU A 77 -13.70 7.27 -1.64
N ASN A 78 -14.57 8.23 -1.86
CA ASN A 78 -15.97 8.00 -2.23
C ASN A 78 -16.35 8.76 -3.51
N SER A 79 -17.65 8.86 -3.81
CA SER A 79 -18.15 9.62 -4.97
C SER A 79 -17.76 11.11 -4.97
N THR A 80 -17.65 11.75 -3.79
CA THR A 80 -17.16 13.13 -3.63
C THR A 80 -15.68 13.21 -3.98
N SER A 81 -14.85 12.31 -3.43
CA SER A 81 -13.42 12.21 -3.77
C SER A 81 -13.24 11.99 -5.27
N ARG A 82 -14.03 11.11 -5.87
CA ARG A 82 -14.04 10.84 -7.32
C ARG A 82 -14.39 12.07 -8.15
N GLY A 83 -15.29 12.91 -7.63
CA GLY A 83 -15.64 14.20 -8.22
C GLY A 83 -14.48 15.20 -8.25
N ALA A 84 -13.44 15.02 -7.42
CA ALA A 84 -12.23 15.85 -7.44
C ALA A 84 -11.28 15.53 -8.61
N ALA A 85 -11.65 14.57 -9.47
CA ALA A 85 -10.83 13.96 -10.52
C ALA A 85 -9.62 13.22 -9.95
N TRP A 86 -8.73 13.89 -9.22
CA TRP A 86 -7.56 13.31 -8.53
C TRP A 86 -7.34 13.99 -7.18
N LEU A 87 -6.69 13.29 -6.24
CA LEU A 87 -6.37 13.81 -4.90
C LEU A 87 -4.91 13.53 -4.53
N GLY A 88 -4.17 14.57 -4.13
CA GLY A 88 -2.78 14.46 -3.67
C GLY A 88 -2.63 14.82 -2.21
N PHE A 89 -1.97 13.99 -1.41
CA PHE A 89 -1.76 14.17 0.02
C PHE A 89 -0.32 14.66 0.24
N VAL A 90 -0.17 15.87 0.76
CA VAL A 90 1.15 16.49 1.00
C VAL A 90 1.68 16.06 2.37
N THR A 91 2.87 15.47 2.41
CA THR A 91 3.53 14.97 3.62
C THR A 91 5.05 15.02 3.51
N ASP A 92 5.74 15.16 4.64
CA ASP A 92 7.20 15.09 4.73
C ASP A 92 7.71 13.71 5.20
N LYS A 93 6.81 12.76 5.46
CA LYS A 93 7.14 11.45 6.03
C LYS A 93 7.72 10.46 5.03
N LEU A 94 7.54 10.70 3.73
CA LEU A 94 8.01 9.82 2.66
C LEU A 94 9.45 10.10 2.21
N THR A 95 10.24 10.84 2.99
CA THR A 95 11.61 11.23 2.62
C THR A 95 12.57 10.06 2.43
N GLY A 96 12.33 8.90 3.04
CA GLY A 96 13.16 7.69 2.90
C GLY A 96 12.73 6.72 1.79
N VAL A 97 11.65 7.00 1.05
CA VAL A 97 11.07 6.03 0.13
C VAL A 97 11.99 5.67 -1.04
N THR A 98 12.83 6.58 -1.53
CA THR A 98 13.70 6.32 -2.69
C THR A 98 14.86 5.37 -2.39
N GLU A 99 15.16 5.11 -1.11
CA GLU A 99 16.13 4.12 -0.67
C GLU A 99 15.52 2.70 -0.53
N ALA A 100 14.20 2.58 -0.71
CA ALA A 100 13.45 1.34 -0.54
C ALA A 100 13.40 0.51 -1.83
N ASP A 101 13.04 -0.77 -1.71
CA ASP A 101 12.80 -1.64 -2.87
C ASP A 101 11.41 -1.37 -3.49
N GLY A 102 10.47 -0.92 -2.66
CA GLY A 102 9.11 -0.57 -3.08
C GLY A 102 8.34 0.22 -2.04
N PHE A 103 7.12 0.60 -2.42
CA PHE A 103 6.16 1.23 -1.54
C PHE A 103 4.81 0.51 -1.60
N GLY A 104 3.94 0.84 -0.67
CA GLY A 104 2.63 0.23 -0.58
C GLY A 104 1.68 0.99 0.32
N PHE A 105 0.47 0.46 0.42
CA PHE A 105 -0.59 1.03 1.23
C PHE A 105 -1.61 -0.05 1.62
N TYR A 106 -2.29 0.16 2.74
CA TYR A 106 -3.49 -0.60 3.06
C TYR A 106 -4.67 -0.14 2.19
N ALA A 107 -5.46 -1.10 1.71
CA ALA A 107 -6.63 -0.85 0.89
C ALA A 107 -7.82 -1.72 1.33
N GLN A 108 -8.99 -1.10 1.41
CA GLN A 108 -10.27 -1.78 1.64
C GLN A 108 -11.28 -1.36 0.58
N ASN A 109 -11.65 -2.27 -0.32
CA ASN A 109 -12.59 -1.99 -1.40
C ASN A 109 -14.02 -2.41 -1.06
N ASN A 110 -14.81 -1.44 -0.57
CA ASN A 110 -16.20 -1.64 -0.17
C ASN A 110 -17.21 -1.29 -1.28
N THR A 111 -16.75 -1.03 -2.51
CA THR A 111 -17.64 -0.60 -3.61
C THR A 111 -18.50 -1.72 -4.20
N GLY A 112 -18.21 -2.99 -3.85
CA GLY A 112 -18.84 -4.16 -4.48
C GLY A 112 -18.45 -4.38 -5.95
N LYS A 113 -17.51 -3.58 -6.48
CA LYS A 113 -16.99 -3.66 -7.85
C LYS A 113 -15.47 -3.69 -7.84
N GLU A 114 -14.90 -4.13 -8.95
CA GLU A 114 -13.46 -3.98 -9.16
C GLU A 114 -13.11 -2.49 -9.35
N LEU A 115 -12.04 -2.04 -8.71
CA LEU A 115 -11.54 -0.67 -8.82
C LEU A 115 -10.25 -0.62 -9.61
N LEU A 116 -10.18 0.30 -10.56
CA LEU A 116 -8.95 0.69 -11.23
C LEU A 116 -8.52 2.07 -10.72
N LEU A 117 -7.29 2.16 -10.24
CA LEU A 117 -6.69 3.41 -9.80
C LEU A 117 -5.18 3.40 -10.04
N SER A 118 -4.59 4.57 -10.18
CA SER A 118 -3.16 4.76 -10.02
C SER A 118 -2.91 5.36 -8.64
N MET A 119 -2.12 4.66 -7.81
CA MET A 119 -1.49 5.26 -6.64
C MET A 119 -0.17 5.88 -7.09
N VAL A 120 0.06 7.14 -6.74
CA VAL A 120 1.24 7.90 -7.19
C VAL A 120 2.11 8.32 -6.02
N LEU A 121 3.43 8.39 -6.26
CA LEU A 121 4.36 9.19 -5.47
C LEU A 121 4.61 10.51 -6.20
N SER A 122 4.65 11.62 -5.46
CA SER A 122 4.81 12.96 -6.03
C SER A 122 6.10 13.63 -5.55
N THR A 123 6.78 14.33 -6.46
CA THR A 123 7.90 15.22 -6.17
C THR A 123 7.50 16.70 -6.13
N ASP A 124 6.28 17.03 -6.54
CA ASP A 124 5.77 18.40 -6.51
C ASP A 124 5.41 18.82 -5.09
N ALA A 125 5.88 19.99 -4.65
CA ALA A 125 5.72 20.45 -3.26
C ALA A 125 4.26 20.61 -2.80
N ALA A 126 3.33 20.85 -3.74
CA ALA A 126 1.90 20.90 -3.47
C ALA A 126 1.20 19.56 -3.71
N CYS A 127 1.96 18.51 -4.05
CA CYS A 127 1.45 17.24 -4.54
C CYS A 127 0.48 17.41 -5.72
N ASN A 128 0.75 18.39 -6.60
CA ASN A 128 -0.01 18.56 -7.82
C ASN A 128 0.28 17.39 -8.76
N LEU A 129 -0.69 16.50 -8.92
CA LEU A 129 -0.45 15.23 -9.59
C LEU A 129 -0.17 15.36 -11.10
N ASN A 130 -0.35 16.56 -11.68
CA ASN A 130 0.09 16.87 -13.04
C ASN A 130 1.62 17.00 -13.18
N ASN A 131 2.34 17.22 -12.09
CA ASN A 131 3.74 17.59 -12.10
C ASN A 131 4.55 16.58 -11.28
N GLY A 132 5.49 15.88 -11.91
CA GLY A 132 6.43 15.02 -11.18
C GLY A 132 5.73 13.95 -10.33
N SER A 133 4.78 13.24 -10.94
CA SER A 133 4.07 12.12 -10.30
C SER A 133 4.46 10.81 -10.94
N TYR A 134 4.65 9.77 -10.14
CA TYR A 134 5.09 8.46 -10.62
C TYR A 134 4.10 7.40 -10.15
N ALA A 135 3.53 6.66 -11.10
CA ALA A 135 2.60 5.54 -10.89
C ALA A 135 3.20 4.26 -11.46
N ILE A 136 2.52 3.12 -11.24
CA ILE A 136 2.91 1.88 -11.88
C ILE A 136 2.97 2.02 -13.42
N GLY A 137 4.03 1.54 -14.04
CA GLY A 137 4.20 1.52 -15.50
C GLY A 137 3.32 0.48 -16.18
N SER A 138 3.08 0.66 -17.48
CA SER A 138 2.43 -0.36 -18.31
C SER A 138 3.19 -1.68 -18.31
N ASN A 139 2.48 -2.80 -18.23
CA ASN A 139 3.03 -4.17 -18.20
C ASN A 139 4.00 -4.43 -17.02
N LYS A 140 3.95 -3.62 -15.96
CA LYS A 140 4.72 -3.81 -14.74
C LYS A 140 3.93 -4.60 -13.70
N GLU A 141 4.64 -5.30 -12.83
CA GLU A 141 4.03 -6.14 -11.81
C GLU A 141 3.89 -5.40 -10.47
N TYR A 142 2.83 -5.75 -9.74
CA TYR A 142 2.56 -5.38 -8.36
C TYR A 142 1.95 -6.58 -7.63
N ALA A 143 1.95 -6.55 -6.30
CA ALA A 143 1.34 -7.59 -5.49
C ALA A 143 0.19 -7.04 -4.64
N LEU A 144 -0.79 -7.91 -4.42
CA LEU A 144 -1.84 -7.76 -3.41
C LEU A 144 -1.62 -8.85 -2.38
N VAL A 145 -1.55 -8.49 -1.10
CA VAL A 145 -1.55 -9.44 0.02
C VAL A 145 -2.82 -9.19 0.81
N ASP A 146 -3.73 -10.15 0.84
CA ASP A 146 -4.97 -10.00 1.62
C ASP A 146 -4.71 -10.07 3.13
N LYS A 147 -5.72 -9.71 3.93
CA LYS A 147 -5.67 -9.78 5.41
C LYS A 147 -5.32 -11.15 5.99
N ASP A 148 -5.47 -12.22 5.20
CA ASP A 148 -5.15 -13.59 5.61
C ASP A 148 -3.72 -13.99 5.18
N GLY A 149 -2.95 -13.05 4.61
CA GLY A 149 -1.58 -13.23 4.15
C GLY A 149 -1.43 -13.85 2.76
N ASN A 150 -2.53 -14.03 2.00
CA ASN A 150 -2.45 -14.64 0.67
C ASN A 150 -1.97 -13.61 -0.36
N LYS A 151 -0.79 -13.88 -0.94
CA LYS A 151 -0.21 -13.05 -2.00
C LYS A 151 -0.75 -13.41 -3.38
N THR A 152 -1.14 -12.40 -4.13
CA THR A 152 -1.46 -12.46 -5.57
C THR A 152 -0.60 -11.44 -6.33
N ILE A 153 0.15 -11.89 -7.33
CA ILE A 153 0.87 -11.00 -8.25
C ILE A 153 -0.05 -10.66 -9.43
N LYS A 154 -0.08 -9.39 -9.81
CA LYS A 154 -0.82 -8.87 -10.96
C LYS A 154 0.11 -8.05 -11.85
N THR A 155 -0.22 -8.02 -13.14
CA THR A 155 0.44 -7.17 -14.14
C THR A 155 -0.49 -6.02 -14.50
N ALA A 156 -0.01 -4.78 -14.38
CA ALA A 156 -0.76 -3.60 -14.80
C ALA A 156 -0.97 -3.63 -16.33
N PRO A 157 -2.18 -3.31 -16.83
CA PRO A 157 -2.47 -3.36 -18.26
C PRO A 157 -1.60 -2.37 -19.05
N GLU A 158 -1.38 -2.62 -20.34
CA GLU A 158 -0.76 -1.61 -21.19
C GLU A 158 -1.70 -0.43 -21.42
N LYS A 159 -1.19 0.79 -21.26
CA LYS A 159 -1.85 2.03 -21.61
C LYS A 159 -0.99 2.86 -22.56
N THR A 160 -1.65 3.47 -23.54
CA THR A 160 -1.03 4.45 -24.44
C THR A 160 -1.50 5.86 -24.10
N HIS A 161 -0.65 6.85 -24.35
CA HIS A 161 -0.98 8.25 -24.14
C HIS A 161 -2.25 8.65 -24.93
N PRO A 162 -3.21 9.37 -24.34
CA PRO A 162 -4.49 9.69 -24.98
C PRO A 162 -4.34 10.56 -26.23
N TYR A 163 -3.22 11.28 -26.35
CA TYR A 163 -2.92 12.14 -27.50
C TYR A 163 -1.76 11.63 -28.36
N ASP A 164 -1.13 10.50 -27.99
CA ASP A 164 -0.05 9.88 -28.76
C ASP A 164 -0.08 8.36 -28.58
N SER A 165 -0.69 7.65 -29.53
CA SER A 165 -0.84 6.20 -29.48
C SER A 165 0.49 5.44 -29.63
N THR A 166 1.60 6.12 -29.92
CA THR A 166 2.94 5.51 -30.01
C THR A 166 3.68 5.53 -28.68
N LEU A 167 3.19 6.31 -27.72
CA LEU A 167 3.78 6.47 -26.40
C LEU A 167 3.08 5.57 -25.39
N VAL A 168 3.79 4.57 -24.86
CA VAL A 168 3.33 3.74 -23.74
C VAL A 168 3.59 4.48 -22.43
N VAL A 169 2.55 4.63 -21.60
CA VAL A 169 2.56 5.47 -20.39
C VAL A 169 2.34 4.63 -19.13
N HIS A 170 2.31 5.28 -17.95
CA HIS A 170 1.82 4.70 -16.71
C HIS A 170 0.45 3.99 -16.86
N SER A 171 0.14 3.13 -15.90
CA SER A 171 -1.05 2.30 -15.86
C SER A 171 -1.69 2.27 -14.47
N ASP A 172 -2.77 1.52 -14.33
CA ASP A 172 -3.50 1.36 -13.08
C ASP A 172 -3.19 0.03 -12.42
N ILE A 173 -3.33 0.02 -11.10
CA ILE A 173 -3.57 -1.19 -10.33
C ILE A 173 -5.07 -1.46 -10.26
N THR A 174 -5.38 -2.75 -10.19
CA THR A 174 -6.72 -3.29 -10.06
C THR A 174 -6.93 -3.88 -8.68
N ILE A 175 -7.84 -3.28 -7.89
CA ILE A 175 -8.26 -3.74 -6.56
C ILE A 175 -9.57 -4.53 -6.70
N PRO A 176 -9.58 -5.85 -6.44
CA PRO A 176 -10.79 -6.68 -6.54
C PRO A 176 -11.92 -6.20 -5.62
N ALA A 177 -13.17 -6.49 -5.99
CA ALA A 177 -14.33 -6.24 -5.13
C ALA A 177 -14.18 -7.00 -3.80
N GLY A 178 -14.39 -6.31 -2.68
CA GLY A 178 -14.27 -6.91 -1.34
C GLY A 178 -12.84 -7.22 -0.90
N PHE A 179 -11.83 -6.76 -1.64
CA PHE A 179 -10.44 -6.88 -1.20
C PHE A 179 -10.21 -6.05 0.06
N GLU A 180 -9.50 -6.63 1.02
CA GLU A 180 -8.97 -5.96 2.22
C GLU A 180 -7.57 -6.51 2.49
N GLY A 181 -6.59 -5.61 2.59
CA GLY A 181 -5.19 -5.98 2.79
C GLY A 181 -4.24 -4.90 2.27
N HIS A 182 -3.08 -5.32 1.79
CA HIS A 182 -1.99 -4.43 1.41
C HIS A 182 -1.62 -4.56 -0.07
N VAL A 183 -1.31 -3.42 -0.68
CA VAL A 183 -0.81 -3.33 -2.05
C VAL A 183 0.69 -3.06 -2.02
N PHE A 184 1.47 -3.77 -2.81
CA PHE A 184 2.92 -3.61 -2.92
C PHE A 184 3.32 -3.29 -4.35
N ILE A 185 3.99 -2.15 -4.56
CA ILE A 185 4.46 -1.67 -5.84
C ILE A 185 5.99 -1.47 -5.76
N PRO A 186 6.79 -2.26 -6.50
CA PRO A 186 8.23 -2.02 -6.60
C PRO A 186 8.54 -0.63 -7.15
N LEU A 187 9.57 0.05 -6.66
CA LEU A 187 9.98 1.34 -7.24
C LEU A 187 10.44 1.17 -8.69
N THR A 188 11.05 0.03 -9.03
CA THR A 188 11.44 -0.32 -10.40
C THR A 188 10.25 -0.53 -11.34
N SER A 189 9.03 -0.64 -10.79
CA SER A 189 7.79 -0.70 -11.54
C SER A 189 7.19 0.70 -11.79
N LEU A 190 7.76 1.77 -11.23
CA LEU A 190 7.25 3.13 -11.39
C LEU A 190 7.68 3.78 -12.71
N GLN A 191 6.80 4.62 -13.22
CA GLN A 191 6.97 5.43 -14.43
C GLN A 191 6.32 6.79 -14.20
N LEU A 192 6.93 7.85 -14.74
CA LEU A 192 6.37 9.19 -14.74
C LEU A 192 4.98 9.17 -15.40
N VAL A 193 4.01 9.77 -14.72
CA VAL A 193 2.66 9.95 -15.23
C VAL A 193 2.72 10.76 -16.53
N TRP A 194 2.16 10.17 -17.60
CA TRP A 194 2.26 10.63 -18.99
C TRP A 194 3.66 10.68 -19.63
N GLY A 195 4.71 10.29 -18.91
CA GLY A 195 6.05 10.07 -19.45
C GLY A 195 6.17 8.76 -20.23
N GLY A 196 7.26 8.61 -20.97
CA GLY A 196 7.61 7.38 -21.67
C GLY A 196 8.13 6.27 -20.73
N PRO A 197 8.34 5.06 -21.24
CA PRO A 197 8.72 3.90 -20.43
C PRO A 197 10.10 4.02 -19.76
N ASP A 198 10.94 4.93 -20.24
CA ASP A 198 12.29 5.20 -19.69
C ASP A 198 12.27 6.34 -18.66
N ASP A 199 11.14 7.03 -18.46
CA ASP A 199 11.00 8.10 -17.47
C ASP A 199 10.70 7.51 -16.08
N ALA A 200 11.69 6.79 -15.53
CA ALA A 200 11.62 6.18 -14.20
C ALA A 200 11.73 7.21 -13.07
N LEU A 201 11.35 6.81 -11.85
CA LEU A 201 11.58 7.61 -10.65
C LEU A 201 13.10 7.82 -10.44
N PRO A 202 13.60 9.06 -10.36
CA PRO A 202 15.01 9.31 -10.06
C PRO A 202 15.41 8.82 -8.67
N GLU A 203 16.62 8.27 -8.53
CA GLU A 203 17.16 7.78 -7.24
C GLU A 203 17.27 8.89 -6.19
N ASP A 204 17.55 10.13 -6.62
CA ASP A 204 17.67 11.32 -5.77
C ASP A 204 16.37 12.14 -5.67
N ALA A 205 15.24 11.58 -6.11
CA ALA A 205 13.95 12.26 -6.04
C ALA A 205 13.54 12.54 -4.60
N VAL A 206 13.07 13.76 -4.33
CA VAL A 206 12.48 14.12 -3.04
C VAL A 206 10.98 13.94 -3.13
N ILE A 207 10.46 12.93 -2.43
CA ILE A 207 9.01 12.69 -2.38
C ILE A 207 8.37 13.59 -1.33
N THR A 208 7.38 14.35 -1.78
CA THR A 208 6.65 15.38 -1.04
C THR A 208 5.20 14.98 -0.74
N GLY A 209 4.80 13.81 -1.23
CA GLY A 209 3.42 13.36 -1.14
C GLY A 209 3.16 12.07 -1.90
N PHE A 210 1.94 11.61 -1.74
CA PHE A 210 1.37 10.51 -2.51
C PHE A 210 -0.02 10.92 -2.98
N GLY A 211 -0.61 10.18 -3.91
CA GLY A 211 -1.92 10.56 -4.43
C GLY A 211 -2.70 9.43 -5.06
N TRP A 212 -3.99 9.70 -5.20
CA TRP A 212 -4.95 8.80 -5.80
C TRP A 212 -5.48 9.39 -7.11
N MET A 213 -5.38 8.60 -8.17
CA MET A 213 -5.94 8.88 -9.48
C MET A 213 -6.90 7.75 -9.88
N PRO A 214 -8.23 7.94 -9.79
CA PRO A 214 -9.20 6.96 -10.26
C PRO A 214 -9.13 6.81 -11.78
N SER A 215 -9.29 5.58 -12.26
CA SER A 215 -9.36 5.26 -13.68
C SER A 215 -10.53 4.33 -14.02
N ASP A 216 -11.58 4.34 -13.17
CA ASP A 216 -12.82 3.63 -13.41
C ASP A 216 -13.77 4.40 -14.34
N ASP A 217 -14.84 3.74 -14.78
CA ASP A 217 -15.88 4.28 -15.66
C ASP A 217 -16.77 5.37 -15.01
N GLY A 218 -16.48 5.72 -13.75
CA GLY A 218 -17.17 6.75 -12.99
C GLY A 218 -18.36 6.22 -12.18
N THR A 219 -18.58 4.90 -12.16
CA THR A 219 -19.71 4.28 -11.44
C THR A 219 -19.29 3.41 -10.27
N ALA A 220 -17.99 3.20 -10.07
CA ALA A 220 -17.53 2.29 -9.03
C ALA A 220 -17.87 2.81 -7.62
N TYR A 221 -17.69 4.12 -7.40
CA TYR A 221 -17.92 4.78 -6.11
C TYR A 221 -19.39 5.15 -5.83
N ASN A 222 -20.34 4.71 -6.65
CA ASN A 222 -21.77 4.97 -6.43
C ASN A 222 -22.36 4.11 -5.32
N ASP A 223 -21.77 2.93 -5.08
CA ASP A 223 -22.32 1.89 -4.22
C ASP A 223 -21.43 1.60 -2.99
N GLY A 224 -20.36 2.37 -2.80
CA GLY A 224 -19.43 2.26 -1.66
C GLY A 224 -18.19 3.12 -1.81
N ASP A 225 -17.13 2.77 -1.09
CA ASP A 225 -15.89 3.53 -0.99
C ASP A 225 -14.63 2.66 -1.08
N LEU A 226 -13.48 3.32 -1.22
CA LEU A 226 -12.15 2.74 -1.08
C LEU A 226 -11.50 3.31 0.18
N GLY A 227 -11.36 2.49 1.22
CA GLY A 227 -10.53 2.81 2.38
C GLY A 227 -9.05 2.73 2.02
N ILE A 228 -8.27 3.74 2.41
CA ILE A 228 -6.81 3.82 2.27
C ILE A 228 -6.23 4.23 3.63
N ASP A 229 -5.18 3.53 4.03
CA ASP A 229 -4.40 3.84 5.22
C ASP A 229 -2.97 3.30 5.09
N ASN A 230 -2.14 3.52 6.11
CA ASN A 230 -0.81 2.92 6.29
C ASN A 230 0.02 2.99 5.01
N ILE A 231 0.37 4.19 4.55
CA ILE A 231 1.30 4.33 3.43
C ILE A 231 2.68 3.95 3.94
N PHE A 232 3.29 2.96 3.32
CA PHE A 232 4.55 2.39 3.77
C PHE A 232 5.55 2.26 2.64
N TYR A 233 6.82 2.10 3.01
CA TYR A 233 7.86 1.65 2.11
C TYR A 233 8.63 0.48 2.73
N TYR A 234 9.18 -0.36 1.86
CA TYR A 234 9.80 -1.62 2.27
C TYR A 234 11.08 -1.90 1.49
N GLY A 235 12.03 -2.54 2.15
CA GLY A 235 13.28 -2.94 1.52
C GLY A 235 14.34 -3.39 2.51
N ALA A 236 15.44 -3.96 2.01
CA ALA A 236 16.53 -4.45 2.85
C ALA A 236 17.20 -3.32 3.67
N ASP A 237 17.36 -2.13 3.06
CA ASP A 237 18.01 -0.98 3.67
C ASP A 237 17.04 -0.04 4.42
N VAL A 238 15.76 -0.42 4.52
CA VAL A 238 14.73 0.37 5.20
C VAL A 238 14.86 0.24 6.72
N THR A 239 14.81 1.37 7.43
CA THR A 239 14.67 1.36 8.89
C THR A 239 13.23 1.04 9.26
N ALA A 240 13.01 -0.07 9.98
CA ALA A 240 11.68 -0.51 10.36
C ALA A 240 10.93 0.49 11.27
N ALA A 241 9.64 0.69 11.02
CA ALA A 241 8.74 1.47 11.86
C ALA A 241 7.31 0.96 11.70
N ASP A 242 6.65 0.66 12.83
CA ASP A 242 5.26 0.18 12.91
C ASP A 242 4.94 -0.97 11.92
N ALA A 243 5.91 -1.87 11.70
CA ALA A 243 5.83 -2.95 10.71
C ALA A 243 4.72 -3.97 11.05
N GLU A 244 4.36 -4.09 12.32
CA GLU A 244 3.25 -4.91 12.81
C GLU A 244 1.89 -4.51 12.21
N LEU A 245 1.73 -3.26 11.75
CA LEU A 245 0.52 -2.81 11.06
C LEU A 245 0.35 -3.45 9.66
N ILE A 246 1.44 -3.98 9.10
CA ILE A 246 1.44 -4.67 7.80
C ILE A 246 1.61 -6.18 7.97
N LEU A 247 2.49 -6.62 8.88
CA LEU A 247 2.88 -8.03 9.03
C LEU A 247 2.17 -8.76 10.18
N GLY A 248 1.45 -8.04 11.04
CA GLY A 248 0.84 -8.56 12.26
C GLY A 248 1.85 -8.79 13.40
N ASP A 249 1.32 -9.21 14.57
CA ASP A 249 2.08 -9.38 15.81
C ASP A 249 3.17 -10.48 15.76
N ASP A 250 3.09 -11.42 14.80
CA ASP A 250 4.03 -12.53 14.66
C ASP A 250 5.37 -12.13 14.01
N ALA A 251 5.53 -10.87 13.57
CA ALA A 251 6.75 -10.37 12.96
C ALA A 251 7.80 -9.87 13.99
N SER A 252 7.50 -9.88 15.29
CA SER A 252 8.50 -9.52 16.31
C SER A 252 9.51 -10.65 16.52
N THR A 253 10.76 -10.34 16.18
CA THR A 253 11.95 -11.14 16.49
C THR A 253 12.13 -11.27 18.00
N GLY A 254 11.60 -12.34 18.59
CA GLY A 254 11.90 -12.79 19.94
C GLY A 254 12.23 -14.27 19.90
N GLU A 255 13.42 -14.65 20.37
CA GLU A 255 13.93 -16.03 20.40
C GLU A 255 12.82 -17.04 20.74
N LYS A 256 12.62 -18.01 19.84
CA LYS A 256 11.89 -19.23 20.16
C LYS A 256 12.52 -19.81 21.44
N PRO A 257 11.77 -20.05 22.53
CA PRO A 257 12.34 -20.64 23.72
C PRO A 257 13.03 -21.94 23.32
N THR A 258 14.33 -22.04 23.62
CA THR A 258 15.06 -23.30 23.46
C THR A 258 14.40 -24.31 24.38
N ASP A 259 13.81 -25.33 23.77
CA ASP A 259 13.20 -26.46 24.45
C ASP A 259 14.27 -27.12 25.34
N PRO A 260 14.12 -27.15 26.69
CA PRO A 260 15.08 -27.86 27.50
C PRO A 260 14.83 -29.34 27.27
N SER A 261 15.68 -29.97 26.46
CA SER A 261 15.79 -31.41 26.37
C SER A 261 16.05 -31.98 27.77
N GLY A 262 15.01 -32.52 28.40
CA GLY A 262 15.05 -33.00 29.78
C GLY A 262 13.91 -33.96 30.05
N ASN A 263 14.07 -35.20 29.58
CA ASN A 263 13.15 -36.31 29.70
C ASN A 263 12.89 -36.69 31.17
N THR A 264 11.67 -36.50 31.70
CA THR A 264 11.11 -37.29 32.82
C THR A 264 9.58 -37.27 32.83
N GLY A 265 8.95 -38.39 32.46
CA GLY A 265 7.90 -39.08 33.22
C GLY A 265 6.51 -38.46 33.35
N ASP A 266 5.55 -39.09 32.64
CA ASP A 266 4.11 -39.28 32.90
C ASP A 266 3.38 -38.48 34.01
N VAL A 267 2.20 -37.95 33.59
CA VAL A 267 0.86 -37.93 34.25
C VAL A 267 0.18 -36.53 34.35
N GLN A 268 -1.10 -36.52 33.89
CA GLN A 268 -2.22 -35.56 34.11
C GLN A 268 -2.25 -34.27 33.27
N LEU A 269 -3.15 -34.05 32.29
CA LEU A 269 -4.62 -34.14 32.17
C LEU A 269 -5.37 -32.95 32.83
N TRP A 270 -5.89 -32.04 31.97
CA TRP A 270 -6.85 -30.93 32.16
C TRP A 270 -6.45 -29.69 32.99
N VAL A 271 -6.40 -28.51 32.36
CA VAL A 271 -7.16 -27.28 32.74
C VAL A 271 -7.34 -26.37 31.50
N GLU A 272 -8.58 -26.33 31.02
CA GLU A 272 -9.41 -25.21 30.53
C GLU A 272 -8.86 -24.08 29.62
N ILE A 273 -9.55 -24.01 28.47
CA ILE A 273 -9.92 -22.81 27.71
C ILE A 273 -10.60 -21.79 28.64
N THR A 274 -10.04 -20.58 28.81
CA THR A 274 -10.79 -19.29 28.74
C THR A 274 -9.90 -18.07 29.02
N ALA A 275 -10.24 -16.97 28.33
CA ALA A 275 -10.03 -15.56 28.68
C ALA A 275 -8.67 -14.89 28.37
N ALA A 276 -8.66 -14.15 27.25
CA ALA A 276 -7.97 -12.85 27.17
C ALA A 276 -8.76 -11.89 26.26
N ALA A 277 -10.00 -11.60 26.65
CA ALA A 277 -10.75 -10.42 26.21
C ALA A 277 -10.99 -9.55 27.45
N ALA A 278 -10.01 -8.73 27.81
CA ALA A 278 -10.15 -7.58 28.73
C ALA A 278 -8.76 -6.95 28.98
N ALA A 279 -8.33 -6.01 28.14
CA ALA A 279 -7.20 -5.14 28.47
C ALA A 279 -7.25 -3.79 27.74
N ILE A 280 -8.41 -3.12 27.67
CA ILE A 280 -8.45 -1.68 27.38
C ILE A 280 -9.54 -1.03 28.25
N VAL A 281 -9.22 -0.68 29.50
CA VAL A 281 -9.70 0.54 30.17
C VAL A 281 -8.75 0.85 31.33
N ALA A 282 -8.02 1.96 31.22
CA ALA A 282 -7.91 3.02 32.25
C ALA A 282 -6.52 3.66 32.29
N VAL A 283 -6.33 4.77 31.54
CA VAL A 283 -5.91 6.07 32.09
C VAL A 283 -6.47 7.14 31.13
N THR A 284 -7.59 7.78 31.42
CA THR A 284 -7.54 9.12 31.99
C THR A 284 -8.79 9.42 32.81
N ALA A 285 -8.55 9.95 33.99
CA ALA A 285 -9.50 10.11 35.08
C ALA A 285 -10.35 11.38 34.95
N VAL A 286 -11.63 11.22 35.33
CA VAL A 286 -12.34 12.06 36.32
C VAL A 286 -12.30 13.58 36.12
N ALA A 287 -13.43 14.12 35.63
CA ALA A 287 -13.98 15.39 36.10
C ALA A 287 -15.52 15.36 36.11
N VAL A 288 -16.05 14.87 37.23
CA VAL A 288 -17.23 15.38 37.96
C VAL A 288 -18.45 15.77 37.11
N SER A 289 -19.39 14.83 36.96
CA SER A 289 -20.82 15.19 36.95
C SER A 289 -21.59 14.25 37.86
N ARG A 290 -22.21 14.82 38.90
CA ARG A 290 -23.49 14.43 39.56
C ARG A 290 -23.50 14.81 41.04
N LYS A 291 -24.20 15.89 41.36
CA LYS A 291 -25.17 15.90 42.46
C LYS A 291 -26.42 16.60 41.92
N LYS A 292 -27.48 15.86 41.56
CA LYS A 292 -28.51 15.20 42.39
C LYS A 292 -29.79 16.03 42.29
N LYS A 293 -30.80 15.52 41.60
CA LYS A 293 -32.17 16.05 41.62
C LYS A 293 -32.94 15.36 42.75
N SER A 294 -33.67 16.18 43.52
CA SER A 294 -34.91 15.90 44.27
C SER A 294 -34.86 15.05 45.55
N GLN A 295 -35.15 15.69 46.69
CA GLN A 295 -36.36 15.43 47.49
C GLN A 295 -36.62 16.59 48.48
N GLU A 296 -37.92 16.91 48.62
CA GLU A 296 -38.60 18.06 49.27
C GLU A 296 -38.61 19.40 48.53
#